data_AF-A0A2E8E4H7-F1
#
_entry.id   AF-A0A2E8E4H7-F1
#
_cell.length_a   1.000
_cell.length_b   1.000
_cell.length_c   1.000
_cell.angle_alpha   90.00
_cell.angle_beta   90.00
_cell.angle_gamma   90.00
#
_symmetry.space_group_name_H-M   'P 1'
#
loop_
_entity.id
_entity.type
_entity.pdbx_description
1 polymer ?
#
loop_
_entity_poly.entity_id
_entity_poly.type
_entity_poly.pdbx_seq_one_letter_code
_entity_poly.pdbx_strand_id
1 'polypeptide(L)' 'MLEKVEMHAHSVALHFMHYTFVKIHSTPRTTPAQAAGVTDRLWAVEDLVGLLPLERHEGRVTSVASSDR' A
#
# COMPACT_ATOMS: atom_id res chain seq x y z
N MET A 1 -2.43 1.20 -23.72
CA MET A 1 -1.44 0.19 -23.30
C MET A 1 -0.50 0.75 -22.24
N LEU A 2 0.01 1.98 -22.40
CA LEU A 2 0.82 2.67 -21.38
C LEU A 2 0.13 2.74 -20.00
N GLU A 3 -1.13 3.19 -19.93
CA GLU A 3 -1.89 3.30 -18.67
C GLU A 3 -2.00 1.98 -17.89
N LYS A 4 -2.13 0.84 -18.59
CA LYS A 4 -2.22 -0.48 -17.94
C LYS A 4 -0.90 -0.91 -17.31
N VAL A 5 0.22 -0.56 -17.95
CA VAL A 5 1.57 -0.87 -17.44
C VAL A 5 1.89 -0.01 -16.23
N GLU A 6 1.52 1.28 -16.26
CA GLU A 6 1.66 2.17 -15.11
C GLU A 6 0.84 1.67 -13.93
N MET A 7 -0.45 1.34 -14.13
CA MET A 7 -1.28 0.77 -13.06
C MET A 7 -0.70 -0.54 -12.50
N HIS A 8 -0.12 -1.38 -13.34
CA HIS A 8 0.58 -2.58 -12.88
C HIS A 8 1.80 -2.23 -12.01
N ALA A 9 2.62 -1.25 -12.42
CA ALA A 9 3.76 -0.78 -11.64
C ALA A 9 3.33 -0.23 -10.26
N HIS A 10 2.24 0.52 -10.19
CA HIS A 10 1.67 1.01 -8.92
C HIS A 10 1.22 -0.16 -8.02
N SER A 11 0.52 -1.14 -8.58
CA SER A 11 0.09 -2.33 -7.84
C SER A 11 1.27 -3.13 -7.30
N VAL A 12 2.35 -3.26 -8.09
CA VAL A 12 3.58 -3.95 -7.68
C VAL A 12 4.28 -3.19 -6.56
N ALA A 13 4.39 -1.87 -6.68
CA ALA A 13 4.99 -1.03 -5.64
C ALA A 13 4.24 -1.15 -4.30
N LEU A 14 2.91 -1.09 -4.32
CA LEU A 14 2.08 -1.27 -3.12
C LEU A 14 2.28 -2.66 -2.50
N HIS A 15 2.34 -3.70 -3.33
CA HIS A 15 2.58 -5.06 -2.85
C HIS A 15 3.92 -5.21 -2.14
N PHE A 16 5.00 -4.70 -2.74
CA PHE A 16 6.34 -4.81 -2.16
C PHE A 16 6.50 -3.95 -0.89
N MET A 17 5.87 -2.78 -0.83
CA MET A 17 5.86 -1.95 0.38
C MET A 17 5.20 -2.69 1.55
N HIS A 18 4.02 -3.26 1.35
CA HIS A 18 3.34 -4.05 2.38
C HIS A 18 4.14 -5.31 2.77
N TYR A 19 4.66 -6.04 1.79
CA TYR A 19 5.45 -7.26 2.03
C TYR A 19 6.74 -7.00 2.81
N THR A 20 7.36 -5.84 2.62
CA THR A 20 8.67 -5.52 3.20
C THR A 20 8.57 -4.86 4.57
N PHE A 21 7.59 -3.97 4.78
CA PHE A 21 7.52 -3.11 5.98
C PHE A 21 6.41 -3.49 6.97
N VAL A 22 5.32 -4.12 6.52
CA VAL A 22 4.13 -4.38 7.35
C VAL A 22 4.00 -5.86 7.70
N LYS A 23 4.20 -6.74 6.71
CA LYS A 23 4.00 -8.17 6.90
C LYS A 23 5.13 -8.81 7.70
N ILE A 24 4.80 -9.36 8.86
CA ILE A 24 5.72 -10.21 9.62
C ILE A 24 5.88 -11.55 8.90
N HIS A 25 7.13 -11.95 8.63
CA HIS A 25 7.43 -13.20 7.95
C HIS A 25 7.77 -14.31 8.93
N SER A 26 7.36 -15.53 8.61
CA SER A 26 7.50 -16.68 9.53
C SER A 26 8.96 -17.00 9.85
N THR A 27 9.87 -16.90 8.88
CA THR A 27 11.28 -17.27 9.07
C THR A 27 12.02 -16.28 9.98
N PRO A 28 12.06 -14.97 9.69
CA PRO A 28 12.71 -14.00 10.59
C PRO A 28 11.84 -13.63 11.81
N ARG A 29 10.55 -14.03 11.85
CA ARG A 29 9.53 -13.59 12.83
C ARG A 29 9.41 -12.08 13.01
N THR A 30 9.96 -11.32 12.07
CA THR A 30 9.92 -9.88 11.97
C THR A 30 9.70 -9.50 10.50
N THR A 31 9.58 -8.21 10.20
CA THR A 31 9.49 -7.76 8.81
C THR A 31 10.86 -7.82 8.14
N PRO A 32 10.94 -8.05 6.81
CA PRO A 32 12.20 -7.97 6.08
C PRO A 32 12.95 -6.65 6.29
N ALA A 33 12.24 -5.52 6.33
CA ALA A 33 12.84 -4.21 6.56
C ALA A 33 13.51 -4.13 7.94
N GLN A 34 12.90 -4.70 8.97
CA GLN A 34 13.49 -4.77 10.31
C GLN A 34 14.68 -5.72 10.37
N ALA A 35 14.58 -6.89 9.72
CA ALA A 35 15.69 -7.83 9.64
C ALA A 35 16.91 -7.25 8.90
N ALA A 36 16.66 -6.40 7.90
CA ALA A 36 17.70 -5.70 7.15
C ALA A 36 18.21 -4.42 7.83
N GLY A 37 17.63 -4.01 8.98
CA GLY A 37 18.01 -2.78 9.68
C GLY A 37 17.61 -1.48 8.97
N VAL A 38 16.65 -1.54 8.04
CA VAL A 38 16.12 -0.36 7.32
C VAL A 38 15.19 0.46 8.21
N THR A 39 14.50 -0.21 9.14
CA THR A 39 13.60 0.40 10.13
C THR A 39 13.74 -0.37 11.43
N ASP A 40 13.59 0.32 12.55
CA ASP A 40 13.60 -0.20 13.91
C ASP A 40 12.17 -0.46 14.43
N ARG A 41 11.16 0.22 13.89
CA ARG A 41 9.74 0.01 14.19
C ARG A 41 9.02 -0.84 13.15
N LEU A 42 7.96 -1.53 13.59
CA LEU A 42 6.97 -2.16 12.73
C LEU A 42 6.07 -1.08 12.11
N TRP A 43 5.82 -1.16 10.81
CA TRP A 43 4.92 -0.25 10.13
C TRP A 43 3.48 -0.80 10.13
N ALA A 44 2.52 0.11 10.20
CA ALA A 44 1.12 -0.18 9.98
C ALA A 44 0.69 0.25 8.56
N VAL A 45 -0.50 -0.15 8.12
CA VAL A 45 -1.01 0.24 6.79
C VAL A 45 -1.25 1.75 6.73
N GLU A 46 -1.61 2.37 7.85
CA GLU A 46 -1.79 3.80 8.02
C GLU A 46 -0.50 4.57 7.73
N ASP A 47 0.66 4.02 8.08
CA ASP A 47 1.96 4.64 7.79
C ASP A 47 2.19 4.70 6.27
N LEU A 48 1.78 3.66 5.53
CA LEU A 48 1.88 3.63 4.06
C LEU A 48 0.94 4.66 3.42
N VAL A 49 -0.29 4.78 3.92
CA VAL A 49 -1.26 5.78 3.43
C VAL A 49 -0.79 7.20 3.75
N GLY A 50 -0.16 7.40 4.92
CA GLY A 50 0.41 8.68 5.32
C GLY A 50 1.57 9.17 4.45
N LEU A 51 2.19 8.30 3.63
CA LEU A 51 3.19 8.70 2.65
C LEU A 51 2.57 9.36 1.40
N LEU A 52 1.28 9.15 1.16
CA LEU A 52 0.61 9.76 0.02
C LEU A 52 0.51 11.28 0.26
N PRO A 53 0.76 12.12 -0.77
CA PRO A 53 0.51 13.54 -0.67
C PRO A 53 -0.95 13.77 -0.26
N LEU A 54 -1.20 14.76 0.60
CA LEU A 54 -2.55 15.20 0.93
C LEU A 54 -3.17 15.91 -0.28
N GLU A 55 -3.52 15.16 -1.30
CA GLU A 55 -4.36 15.66 -2.38
C GLU A 55 -5.80 15.70 -1.87
N ARG A 56 -6.32 16.91 -1.69
CA ARG A 56 -7.75 17.13 -1.50
C ARG A 56 -8.42 16.70 -2.80
N HIS A 57 -8.96 15.49 -2.86
CA HIS A 57 -9.83 15.11 -3.96
C HIS A 57 -11.08 16.00 -3.91
N GLU A 58 -11.15 16.99 -4.81
CA GLU A 58 -12.40 17.64 -5.15
C GLU A 58 -13.30 16.61 -5.85
N GLY A 59 -14.12 15.95 -5.04
CA GLY A 59 -15.36 15.27 -5.40
C GLY A 59 -15.41 14.52 -6.74
N ARG A 60 -15.10 13.22 -6.71
CA ARG A 60 -15.96 12.23 -7.39
C ARG A 60 -16.44 11.22 -6.35
N VAL A 61 -17.52 11.58 -5.67
CA VAL A 61 -18.41 10.58 -5.09
C VAL A 61 -18.99 9.82 -6.27
N THR A 62 -18.37 8.71 -6.67
CA THR A 62 -19.06 7.75 -7.51
C THR A 62 -20.21 7.23 -6.68
N SER A 63 -21.44 7.65 -7.02
CA SER A 63 -22.63 7.03 -6.48
C SER A 63 -22.52 5.54 -6.76
N VAL A 64 -22.21 4.76 -5.73
CA VAL A 64 -22.52 3.34 -5.77
C VAL A 64 -24.03 3.31 -5.79
N ALA A 65 -24.59 3.26 -6.99
CA ALA A 65 -25.97 2.89 -7.18
C ALA A 65 -26.08 1.49 -6.57
N SER A 66 -26.72 1.43 -5.41
CA SER A 66 -27.50 0.28 -5.00
C SER A 66 -28.26 -0.21 -6.23
N SER A 67 -27.75 -1.29 -6.81
CA SER A 67 -28.49 -2.07 -7.79
C SER A 67 -29.13 -3.19 -6.99
N ASP A 68 -30.27 -2.87 -6.37
CA ASP A 68 -31.29 -3.86 -6.08
C ASP A 68 -31.67 -4.54 -7.41
N ARG A 69 -31.21 -5.77 -7.58
CA ARG A 69 -31.85 -6.84 -8.37
C ARG A 69 -31.20 -8.18 -8.08
#